data_AF-A0A2B9E7S8-F1
#
_entry.id   AF-A0A2B9E7S8-F1
#
_cell.length_a   1.000
_cell.length_b   1.000
_cell.length_c   1.000
_cell.angle_alpha   90.00
_cell.angle_beta   90.00
_cell.angle_gamma   90.00
#
_symmetry.space_group_name_H-M   'P 1'
#
loop_
_entity.id
_entity.type
_entity.pdbx_description
1 polymer ?
#
loop_
_entity_poly.entity_id
_entity_poly.type
_entity_poly.pdbx_seq_one_letter_code
_entity_poly.pdbx_strand_id
1 'polypeptide(L)' 'LGWEAKHGLEEMCADSWRWQSNNKNGYIKQWF' A
#
# COMPACT_ATOMS: atom_id res chain seq x y z
N LEU A 1 15.75 7.65 -19.65
CA LEU A 1 15.01 6.69 -18.80
C LEU A 1 13.61 6.40 -19.34
N GLY A 2 12.93 7.36 -19.99
CA GLY A 2 11.63 7.09 -20.63
C GLY A 2 10.55 6.58 -19.67
N TRP A 3 10.70 6.92 -18.39
CA TRP A 3 9.83 6.47 -17.32
C TRP A 3 8.83 7.56 -16.98
N GLU A 4 7.59 7.14 -16.75
CA GLU A 4 6.52 7.97 -16.23
C GLU A 4 5.76 7.23 -15.13
N ALA A 5 5.22 7.99 -14.17
CA ALA A 5 4.33 7.45 -13.18
C ALA A 5 3.03 7.02 -13.86
N LYS A 6 2.70 5.73 -13.75
CA LYS A 6 1.48 5.16 -14.33
C LYS A 6 0.23 5.36 -13.48
N HIS A 7 0.41 5.76 -12.22
CA HIS A 7 -0.66 5.81 -11.23
C HIS A 7 -0.89 7.22 -10.71
N GLY A 8 -2.16 7.55 -10.54
CA GLY A 8 -2.64 8.82 -9.98
C GLY A 8 -2.63 8.83 -8.45
N LEU A 9 -2.85 10.01 -7.88
CA LEU A 9 -2.85 10.20 -6.43
C LEU A 9 -3.97 9.42 -5.74
N GLU A 10 -5.15 9.39 -6.35
CA GLU A 10 -6.33 8.69 -5.86
C GLU A 10 -6.08 7.19 -5.76
N GLU A 11 -5.43 6.60 -6.77
CA GLU A 11 -5.08 5.18 -6.81
C GLU A 11 -4.08 4.85 -5.70
N MET A 12 -3.05 5.68 -5.53
CA MET A 12 -2.06 5.51 -4.47
C MET A 12 -2.68 5.61 -3.07
N CYS A 13 -3.61 6.53 -2.86
CA CYS A 13 -4.35 6.69 -1.60
C CYS A 13 -5.25 5.48 -1.32
N ALA A 14 -5.99 5.01 -2.34
CA ALA A 14 -6.87 3.84 -2.23
C ALA A 14 -6.07 2.57 -1.88
N ASP A 15 -4.94 2.35 -2.55
CA ASP A 15 -4.06 1.20 -2.29
C ASP A 15 -3.44 1.27 -0.90
N SER A 16 -3.02 2.47 -0.46
CA SER A 16 -2.50 2.69 0.89
C SER A 16 -3.55 2.35 1.94
N TRP A 17 -4.78 2.82 1.77
CA TRP A 17 -5.88 2.53 2.70
C TRP A 17 -6.26 1.04 2.71
N ARG A 18 -6.31 0.42 1.52
CA ARG A 18 -6.59 -1.02 1.37
C ARG A 18 -5.55 -1.86 2.12
N TRP A 19 -4.27 -1.52 1.97
CA TRP A 19 -3.21 -2.22 2.67
C TRP A 19 -3.34 -2.04 4.19
N GLN A 20 -3.48 -0.81 4.68
CA GLN A 20 -3.60 -0.53 6.11
C GLN A 20 -4.82 -1.23 6.75
N SER A 21 -5.96 -1.19 6.06
CA SER A 21 -7.21 -1.81 6.54
C SER A 21 -7.08 -3.33 6.71
N ASN A 22 -6.39 -3.98 5.77
CA ASN A 22 -6.19 -5.43 5.76
C ASN A 22 -5.00 -5.88 6.62
N ASN A 23 -4.03 -5.00 6.85
CA ASN A 23 -2.81 -5.29 7.59
C ASN A 23 -2.70 -4.36 8.80
N LYS A 24 -3.67 -4.46 9.72
CA LYS A 24 -3.73 -3.58 10.91
C LYS A 24 -2.47 -3.59 11.77
N ASN A 25 -1.72 -4.70 11.73
CA ASN A 25 -0.46 -4.89 12.45
C ASN A 25 0.77 -4.89 11.51
N GLY A 26 0.60 -4.45 10.26
CA GLY A 26 1.65 -4.43 9.25
C GLY A 26 2.28 -5.81 9.05
N TYR A 27 3.61 -5.84 8.92
CA TYR A 27 4.39 -7.05 8.69
C TYR A 27 4.74 -7.83 9.96
N ILE A 28 4.08 -7.57 11.11
CA ILE A 28 4.38 -8.31 12.34
C ILE A 28 4.04 -9.79 12.14
N LYS A 29 5.07 -10.62 12.04
CA LYS A 29 4.97 -12.07 12.20
C LYS A 29 4.68 -12.31 13.68
N GLN A 30 3.46 -12.77 14.00
CA GLN A 30 3.16 -13.26 15.34
C GLN A 30 3.99 -14.53 15.57
N TRP A 31 5.17 -14.36 16.18
CA TRP A 31 5.89 -15.44 16.82
C TRP A 31 5.45 -15.47 18.28
N PHE A 32 4.24 -15.98 18.52
CA PHE A 32 3.82 -16.64 19.75
C PHE A 32 2.69 -17.59 19.40
#